data_AF-A0A174W6E5-F1
#
_entry.id   AF-A0A174W6E5-F1
#
_cell.length_a   1.000
_cell.length_b   1.000
_cell.length_c   1.000
_cell.angle_alpha   90.00
_cell.angle_beta   90.00
_cell.angle_gamma   90.00
#
_symmetry.space_group_name_H-M   'P 1'
#
loop_
_entity.id
_entity.type
_entity.pdbx_description
1 polymer ?
#
loop_
_entity_poly.entity_id
_entity_poly.type
_entity_poly.pdbx_seq_one_letter_code
_entity_poly.pdbx_strand_id
1 'polypeptide(L)'
;MKFDFVIGNPPYQEDTDGAGRQAKPVYNLFFEEAKKIEPESISLITPSRWFSGGMGLNQFREDMMNDRSLKVICDYTNAKDCFPDNSISGGVNCFVWKKDYKGDCRFINTTNGVTTELERPLNEFPVLVRYNQAITIIHKVQSKSKKSIADITSGLMPFGLSTSYRGRKVKSKKDNLTLYASNCVTYISESEIDKGYEYLDKYKVLVSKTGAEHAGEPSRDGKFRVIPSSMKVIEPNEVCTHSYFLVGATSNKKVAEHICKYMKTKFVRFLMLMAMSGFGLSKNVLLFVPIQKFDDDSDIDWTKNISEIDELLYKKYNFDPKDINFIENNVKEME
;
A
#
# COMPACT_ATOMS: atom_id res chain seq x y z
N MET A 1 34.97 23.78 5.95
CA MET A 1 35.44 22.61 5.18
C MET A 1 34.46 22.43 4.03
N LYS A 2 34.93 22.35 2.78
CA LYS A 2 34.07 22.11 1.60
C LYS A 2 34.24 20.66 1.19
N PHE A 3 33.15 19.90 1.13
CA PHE A 3 33.15 18.52 0.64
C PHE A 3 32.54 18.50 -0.76
N ASP A 4 33.24 17.96 -1.75
CA ASP A 4 32.67 17.86 -3.10
C ASP A 4 31.67 16.69 -3.21
N PHE A 5 31.93 15.61 -2.48
CA PHE A 5 31.15 14.37 -2.54
C PHE A 5 30.83 13.83 -1.15
N VAL A 6 29.57 13.42 -0.95
CA VAL A 6 29.15 12.64 0.22
C VAL A 6 28.69 11.27 -0.26
N ILE A 7 29.33 10.21 0.22
CA ILE A 7 29.00 8.82 -0.14
C ILE A 7 28.84 8.02 1.15
N GLY A 8 27.80 7.18 1.25
CA GLY A 8 27.64 6.38 2.46
C GLY A 8 26.44 5.44 2.50
N ASN A 9 26.46 4.60 3.53
CA ASN A 9 25.36 3.75 3.97
C ASN A 9 24.96 4.22 5.38
N PRO A 10 24.10 5.25 5.51
CA PRO A 10 23.71 5.78 6.81
C PRO A 10 22.96 4.72 7.63
N PRO A 11 22.97 4.81 8.97
CA PRO A 11 22.16 3.93 9.80
C PRO A 11 20.67 4.10 9.48
N TYR A 12 19.92 2.99 9.51
CA TYR A 12 18.54 2.98 9.01
C TYR A 12 17.50 3.41 10.04
N GLN A 13 17.67 3.04 11.31
CA GLN A 13 16.70 3.32 12.37
C GLN A 13 17.39 3.42 13.73
N GLU A 14 16.79 4.14 14.67
CA GLU A 14 17.22 4.11 16.07
C GLU A 14 16.98 2.72 16.66
N ASP A 15 17.85 2.30 17.57
CA ASP A 15 17.60 1.12 18.36
C ASP A 15 16.42 1.38 19.31
N THR A 16 15.56 0.40 19.47
CA THR A 16 14.47 0.48 20.44
C THR A 16 14.80 -0.48 21.56
N ASP A 17 15.05 0.04 22.77
CA ASP A 17 15.38 -0.71 24.00
C ASP A 17 14.28 -1.71 24.41
N GLY A 18 14.01 -2.72 23.58
CA GLY A 18 13.09 -3.84 23.81
C GLY A 18 11.58 -3.52 23.90
N ALA A 19 11.19 -2.26 24.14
CA ALA A 19 9.83 -1.91 24.53
C ALA A 19 8.93 -1.48 23.36
N GLY A 20 8.69 -2.36 22.38
CA GLY A 20 7.53 -2.31 21.46
C GLY A 20 7.26 -1.01 20.68
N ARG A 21 8.15 -0.01 20.72
CA ARG A 21 8.11 1.19 19.89
C ARG A 21 8.58 0.78 18.50
N GLN A 22 7.84 1.15 17.48
CA GLN A 22 8.33 0.99 16.11
C GLN A 22 9.59 1.85 15.95
N ALA A 23 10.69 1.21 15.54
CA ALA A 23 11.95 1.89 15.28
C ALA A 23 11.75 3.02 14.27
N LYS A 24 12.11 4.24 14.66
CA LYS A 24 11.98 5.41 13.81
C LYS A 24 13.10 5.42 12.78
N PRO A 25 12.78 5.62 11.48
CA PRO A 25 13.79 5.85 10.47
C PRO A 25 14.68 7.06 10.83
N VAL A 26 15.98 6.93 10.62
CA VAL A 26 16.95 8.05 10.79
C VAL A 26 17.76 8.36 9.55
N TYR A 27 17.78 7.48 8.55
CA TYR A 27 18.55 7.67 7.31
C TYR A 27 18.19 8.97 6.58
N ASN A 28 16.93 9.44 6.69
CA ASN A 28 16.49 10.70 6.10
C ASN A 28 17.21 11.90 6.72
N LEU A 29 17.47 11.88 8.03
CA LEU A 29 18.18 12.95 8.73
C LEU A 29 19.63 13.08 8.22
N PHE A 30 20.29 11.96 7.92
CA PHE A 30 21.64 11.97 7.36
C PHE A 30 21.68 12.61 5.96
N PHE A 31 20.68 12.35 5.13
CA PHE A 31 20.58 13.02 3.82
C PHE A 31 20.31 14.52 3.97
N GLU A 32 19.41 14.90 4.88
CA GLU A 32 19.09 16.30 5.16
C GLU A 32 20.33 17.07 5.67
N GLU A 33 21.11 16.49 6.59
CA GLU A 33 22.38 17.07 7.06
C GLU A 33 23.45 17.10 5.94
N ALA A 34 23.54 16.05 5.13
CA ALA A 34 24.46 16.02 3.98
C ALA A 34 24.16 17.13 2.97
N LYS A 35 22.90 17.53 2.78
CA LYS A 35 22.56 18.68 1.93
C LYS A 35 23.02 20.01 2.51
N LYS A 36 23.04 20.18 3.85
CA LYS A 36 23.41 21.44 4.51
C LYS A 36 24.89 21.80 4.37
N ILE A 37 25.76 20.81 4.17
CA ILE A 37 27.19 21.06 3.89
C ILE A 37 27.47 21.38 2.41
N GLU A 38 26.41 21.51 1.61
CA GLU A 38 26.40 21.92 0.20
C GLU A 38 27.41 21.21 -0.72
N PRO A 39 27.41 19.87 -0.77
CA PRO A 39 28.30 19.15 -1.66
C PRO A 39 27.88 19.27 -3.13
N GLU A 40 28.80 19.01 -4.05
CA GLU A 40 28.50 18.95 -5.48
C GLU A 40 27.62 17.73 -5.80
N SER A 41 27.81 16.62 -5.07
CA SER A 41 26.98 15.41 -5.19
C SER A 41 26.87 14.61 -3.90
N ILE A 42 25.72 13.93 -3.73
CA ILE A 42 25.45 12.99 -2.64
C ILE A 42 25.07 11.64 -3.26
N SER A 43 25.64 10.56 -2.75
CA SER A 43 25.29 9.19 -3.11
C SER A 43 25.08 8.33 -1.86
N LEU A 44 23.83 8.01 -1.53
CA LEU A 44 23.50 7.20 -0.36
C LEU A 44 22.73 5.94 -0.76
N ILE A 45 22.94 4.85 -0.02
CA ILE A 45 22.04 3.69 -0.01
C ILE A 45 21.11 3.78 1.20
N THR A 46 19.80 3.66 0.97
CA THR A 46 18.77 3.77 2.02
C THR A 46 17.67 2.73 1.80
N PRO A 47 16.87 2.38 2.83
CA PRO A 47 15.67 1.57 2.64
C PRO A 47 14.67 2.27 1.70
N SER A 48 14.08 1.55 0.75
CA SER A 48 13.09 2.10 -0.21
C SER A 48 11.70 2.31 0.38
N ARG A 49 11.53 2.11 1.69
CA ARG A 49 10.24 2.29 2.38
C ARG A 49 9.68 3.70 2.16
N TRP A 50 10.52 4.73 2.04
CA TRP A 50 10.05 6.10 1.84
C TRP A 50 9.23 6.30 0.55
N PHE A 51 9.32 5.41 -0.45
CA PHE A 51 8.62 5.55 -1.74
C PHE A 51 7.10 5.70 -1.60
N SER A 52 6.46 4.83 -0.81
CA SER A 52 5.01 4.88 -0.56
C SER A 52 4.66 5.40 0.84
N GLY A 53 5.67 5.90 1.55
CA GLY A 53 5.57 6.48 2.89
C GLY A 53 6.01 5.53 4.00
N GLY A 54 5.90 5.97 5.23
CA GLY A 54 6.32 5.22 6.41
C GLY A 54 6.19 6.12 7.63
N MET A 55 6.20 5.53 8.82
CA MET A 55 6.07 6.32 10.05
C MET A 55 7.18 7.38 10.10
N GLY A 56 6.80 8.66 10.03
CA GLY A 56 7.72 9.80 10.05
C GLY A 56 8.37 10.18 8.71
N LEU A 57 8.03 9.52 7.59
CA LEU A 57 8.72 9.71 6.30
C LEU A 57 7.92 10.51 5.25
N ASN A 58 6.72 10.99 5.58
CA ASN A 58 5.86 11.66 4.59
C ASN A 58 6.52 12.93 4.02
N GLN A 59 7.06 13.80 4.89
CA GLN A 59 7.75 15.01 4.45
C GLN A 59 8.99 14.69 3.63
N PHE A 60 9.83 13.77 4.12
CA PHE A 60 11.03 13.33 3.40
C PHE A 60 10.69 12.80 2.00
N ARG A 61 9.62 12.01 1.87
CA ARG A 61 9.14 11.53 0.56
C ARG A 61 8.72 12.68 -0.34
N GLU A 62 7.91 13.60 0.17
CA GLU A 62 7.45 14.78 -0.59
C GLU A 62 8.62 15.62 -1.06
N ASP A 63 9.60 15.87 -0.19
CA ASP A 63 10.81 16.62 -0.52
C ASP A 63 11.64 15.91 -1.59
N MET A 64 11.89 14.60 -1.42
CA MET A 64 12.63 13.78 -2.39
C MET A 64 11.92 13.74 -3.75
N MET A 65 10.61 13.48 -3.80
CA MET A 65 9.87 13.38 -5.05
C MET A 65 9.83 14.71 -5.82
N ASN A 66 9.84 15.84 -5.12
CA ASN A 66 9.86 17.16 -5.74
C ASN A 66 11.27 17.71 -6.00
N ASP A 67 12.33 17.05 -5.52
CA ASP A 67 13.71 17.47 -5.73
C ASP A 67 14.21 17.07 -7.14
N ARG A 68 14.20 18.03 -8.06
CA ARG A 68 14.70 17.87 -9.44
C ARG A 68 16.22 17.67 -9.54
N SER A 69 16.94 17.62 -8.41
CA SER A 69 18.37 17.31 -8.34
C SER A 69 18.67 15.83 -8.06
N LEU A 70 17.65 14.99 -7.83
CA LEU A 70 17.80 13.54 -7.88
C LEU A 70 17.98 13.09 -9.34
N LYS A 71 19.23 12.75 -9.68
CA LYS A 71 19.61 12.38 -11.04
C LYS A 71 19.38 10.91 -11.33
N VAL A 72 19.69 10.04 -10.38
CA VAL A 72 19.61 8.58 -10.55
C VAL A 72 19.06 7.94 -9.28
N ILE A 73 18.18 6.96 -9.44
CA ILE A 73 17.78 6.03 -8.38
C ILE A 73 17.97 4.61 -8.92
N CYS A 74 18.71 3.79 -8.21
CA CYS A 74 18.85 2.35 -8.41
C CYS A 74 18.15 1.63 -7.26
N ASP A 75 16.91 1.18 -7.50
CA ASP A 75 16.09 0.48 -6.52
C ASP A 75 16.20 -1.04 -6.67
N TYR A 76 16.36 -1.72 -5.54
CA TYR A 76 16.36 -3.16 -5.40
C TYR A 76 15.15 -3.56 -4.56
N THR A 77 14.18 -4.21 -5.22
CA THR A 77 12.93 -4.64 -4.58
C THR A 77 13.19 -5.60 -3.42
N ASN A 78 14.17 -6.49 -3.59
CA ASN A 78 14.65 -7.40 -2.56
C ASN A 78 15.99 -6.91 -2.02
N ALA A 79 16.04 -6.54 -0.74
CA ALA A 79 17.26 -6.04 -0.14
C ALA A 79 18.39 -7.07 -0.05
N LYS A 80 18.06 -8.37 -0.11
CA LYS A 80 19.06 -9.46 -0.12
C LYS A 80 19.95 -9.45 -1.35
N ASP A 81 19.54 -8.78 -2.42
CA ASP A 81 20.35 -8.60 -3.62
C ASP A 81 21.57 -7.69 -3.34
N CYS A 82 21.51 -6.85 -2.30
CA CYS A 82 22.62 -6.00 -1.84
C CYS A 82 23.20 -6.43 -0.49
N PHE A 83 22.35 -6.93 0.41
CA PHE A 83 22.70 -7.32 1.78
C PHE A 83 22.20 -8.75 2.07
N PRO A 84 22.92 -9.80 1.64
CA PRO A 84 22.44 -11.18 1.68
C PRO A 84 22.00 -11.67 3.07
N ASP A 85 22.66 -11.17 4.12
CA ASP A 85 22.46 -11.59 5.51
C ASP A 85 21.41 -10.75 6.26
N ASN A 86 20.88 -9.69 5.65
CA ASN A 86 19.95 -8.76 6.30
C ASN A 86 18.55 -8.85 5.68
N SER A 87 17.52 -8.91 6.53
CA SER A 87 16.13 -8.71 6.10
C SER A 87 15.76 -7.25 6.30
N ILE A 88 15.68 -6.50 5.19
CA ILE A 88 15.24 -5.11 5.18
C ILE A 88 13.92 -5.05 4.41
N SER A 89 12.82 -5.06 5.17
CA SER A 89 11.47 -5.06 4.60
C SER A 89 11.20 -3.77 3.82
N GLY A 90 10.76 -3.93 2.57
CA GLY A 90 10.49 -2.83 1.65
C GLY A 90 11.64 -2.52 0.68
N GLY A 91 12.73 -3.29 0.65
CA GLY A 91 13.83 -3.12 -0.31
C GLY A 91 14.79 -1.97 0.04
N VAL A 92 15.80 -1.77 -0.82
CA VAL A 92 16.81 -0.70 -0.69
C VAL A 92 17.01 0.02 -2.02
N ASN A 93 17.42 1.27 -1.96
CA ASN A 93 17.77 2.06 -3.13
C ASN A 93 19.07 2.80 -2.90
N CYS A 94 19.90 2.85 -3.93
CA CYS A 94 21.00 3.81 -4.05
C CYS A 94 20.50 4.99 -4.87
N PHE A 95 20.79 6.21 -4.48
CA PHE A 95 20.44 7.38 -5.29
C PHE A 95 21.63 8.33 -5.44
N VAL A 96 21.64 9.07 -6.54
CA VAL A 96 22.60 10.14 -6.81
C VAL A 96 21.84 11.46 -6.87
N TRP A 97 22.11 12.32 -5.90
CA TRP A 97 21.71 13.72 -5.91
C TRP A 97 22.88 14.58 -6.41
N LYS A 98 22.60 15.53 -7.30
CA LYS A 98 23.62 16.44 -7.86
C LYS A 98 23.10 17.87 -7.84
N LYS A 99 23.81 18.77 -7.16
CA LYS A 99 23.39 20.16 -6.87
C LYS A 99 22.84 20.91 -8.10
N ASP A 100 23.59 20.85 -9.20
CA ASP A 100 23.28 21.56 -10.44
C ASP A 100 22.42 20.77 -11.42
N TYR A 101 22.06 19.52 -11.10
CA TYR A 101 21.12 18.78 -11.92
C TYR A 101 19.70 19.31 -11.72
N LYS A 102 18.98 19.54 -12.82
CA LYS A 102 17.57 19.92 -12.86
C LYS A 102 16.89 19.16 -13.98
N GLY A 103 16.34 18.00 -13.68
CA GLY A 103 15.78 17.14 -14.71
C GLY A 103 14.92 16.03 -14.15
N ASP A 104 14.55 15.12 -15.04
CA ASP A 104 13.88 13.89 -14.66
C ASP A 104 14.89 12.93 -14.02
N CYS A 105 14.41 11.94 -13.28
CA CYS A 105 15.30 10.98 -12.64
C CYS A 105 15.43 9.76 -13.55
N ARG A 106 16.68 9.33 -13.76
CA ARG A 106 16.97 8.00 -14.32
C ARG A 106 16.63 6.94 -13.26
N PHE A 107 15.46 6.33 -13.38
CA PHE A 107 14.95 5.36 -12.40
C PHE A 107 15.21 3.93 -12.87
N ILE A 108 16.12 3.24 -12.20
CA ILE A 108 16.51 1.86 -12.45
C ILE A 108 15.88 1.01 -11.35
N ASN A 109 15.07 0.02 -11.72
CA ASN A 109 14.46 -0.91 -10.78
C ASN A 109 14.89 -2.34 -11.11
N THR A 110 15.43 -3.02 -10.09
CA THR A 110 15.78 -4.44 -10.13
C THR A 110 14.81 -5.23 -9.25
N THR A 111 14.16 -6.22 -9.86
CA THR A 111 13.25 -7.14 -9.18
C THR A 111 13.38 -8.54 -9.78
N ASN A 112 13.54 -9.56 -8.93
CA ASN A 112 13.68 -10.95 -9.36
C ASN A 112 14.74 -11.16 -10.47
N GLY A 113 15.88 -10.46 -10.37
CA GLY A 113 16.96 -10.50 -11.37
C GLY A 113 16.70 -9.75 -12.67
N VAL A 114 15.51 -9.16 -12.86
CA VAL A 114 15.18 -8.33 -14.03
C VAL A 114 15.40 -6.87 -13.68
N THR A 115 16.16 -6.17 -14.53
CA THR A 115 16.41 -4.73 -14.41
C THR A 115 15.65 -3.98 -15.48
N THR A 116 14.94 -2.92 -15.09
CA THR A 116 14.28 -1.98 -16.01
C THR A 116 14.75 -0.56 -15.73
N GLU A 117 14.69 0.28 -16.74
CA GLU A 117 15.14 1.67 -16.66
C GLU A 117 14.12 2.60 -17.34
N LEU A 118 13.86 3.75 -16.71
CA LEU A 118 13.02 4.80 -17.26
C LEU A 118 13.48 6.17 -16.75
N GLU A 119 13.67 7.12 -17.65
CA GLU A 119 13.84 8.54 -17.30
C GLU A 119 12.44 9.14 -17.03
N ARG A 120 12.17 9.61 -15.81
CA ARG A 120 10.83 10.12 -15.43
C ARG A 120 10.84 11.09 -14.24
N PRO A 121 9.82 11.96 -14.12
CA PRO A 121 9.58 12.68 -12.88
C PRO A 121 9.25 11.72 -11.73
N LEU A 122 9.69 12.07 -10.51
CA LEU A 122 9.41 11.27 -9.31
C LEU A 122 8.07 11.61 -8.66
N ASN A 123 7.51 12.79 -8.96
CA ASN A 123 6.28 13.34 -8.38
C ASN A 123 5.05 13.23 -9.29
N GLU A 124 5.06 12.34 -10.28
CA GLU A 124 3.91 12.13 -11.17
C GLU A 124 2.67 11.62 -10.41
N PHE A 125 2.88 10.83 -9.36
CA PHE A 125 1.84 10.23 -8.54
C PHE A 125 1.99 10.66 -7.07
N PRO A 126 0.97 10.47 -6.21
CA PRO A 126 1.05 10.80 -4.78
C PRO A 126 2.07 9.96 -3.97
N VAL A 127 2.62 8.93 -4.59
CA VAL A 127 3.65 8.03 -4.08
C VAL A 127 4.66 7.75 -5.18
N LEU A 128 5.90 7.41 -4.82
CA LEU A 128 6.89 7.00 -5.81
C LEU A 128 6.62 5.56 -6.26
N VAL A 129 6.03 5.41 -7.45
CA VAL A 129 5.75 4.09 -8.03
C VAL A 129 7.06 3.40 -8.39
N ARG A 130 7.38 2.32 -7.70
CA ARG A 130 8.63 1.55 -7.83
C ARG A 130 8.87 1.00 -9.24
N TYR A 131 7.87 0.34 -9.80
CA TYR A 131 8.06 -0.47 -11.01
C TYR A 131 7.80 0.37 -12.25
N ASN A 132 8.81 0.48 -13.14
CA ASN A 132 8.69 1.26 -14.37
C ASN A 132 7.56 0.75 -15.27
N GLN A 133 7.37 -0.57 -15.34
CA GLN A 133 6.30 -1.20 -16.11
C GLN A 133 4.89 -0.86 -15.59
N ALA A 134 4.76 -0.53 -14.30
CA ALA A 134 3.46 -0.21 -13.71
C ALA A 134 2.95 1.19 -14.10
N ILE A 135 3.82 2.08 -14.59
CA ILE A 135 3.45 3.45 -14.98
C ILE A 135 2.40 3.43 -16.08
N THR A 136 2.68 2.67 -17.14
CA THR A 136 1.74 2.49 -18.26
C THR A 136 0.40 1.91 -17.80
N ILE A 137 0.43 0.95 -16.87
CA ILE A 137 -0.79 0.32 -16.31
C ILE A 137 -1.61 1.36 -15.55
N ILE A 138 -0.98 2.14 -14.67
CA ILE A 138 -1.65 3.18 -13.89
C ILE A 138 -2.24 4.25 -14.82
N HIS A 139 -1.53 4.68 -15.87
CA HIS A 139 -2.06 5.61 -16.87
C HIS A 139 -3.29 5.05 -17.58
N LYS A 140 -3.25 3.79 -18.04
CA LYS A 140 -4.38 3.13 -18.68
C LYS A 140 -5.60 3.09 -17.75
N VAL A 141 -5.41 2.81 -16.47
CA VAL A 141 -6.46 2.88 -15.45
C VAL A 141 -7.02 4.30 -15.30
N GLN A 142 -6.14 5.28 -15.08
CA GLN A 142 -6.51 6.68 -14.86
C GLN A 142 -7.10 7.38 -16.10
N SER A 143 -6.86 6.83 -17.30
CA SER A 143 -7.49 7.29 -18.54
C SER A 143 -8.99 7.00 -18.59
N LYS A 144 -9.44 5.93 -17.89
CA LYS A 144 -10.84 5.49 -17.88
C LYS A 144 -11.58 5.79 -16.57
N SER A 145 -10.86 5.93 -15.46
CA SER A 145 -11.46 6.31 -14.17
C SER A 145 -10.58 7.30 -13.41
N LYS A 146 -11.20 8.38 -12.95
CA LYS A 146 -10.54 9.38 -12.08
C LYS A 146 -10.82 9.15 -10.60
N LYS A 147 -11.83 8.36 -10.26
CA LYS A 147 -12.22 8.07 -8.88
C LYS A 147 -11.57 6.78 -8.40
N SER A 148 -11.15 6.79 -7.15
CA SER A 148 -10.50 5.65 -6.50
C SER A 148 -11.48 4.97 -5.54
N ILE A 149 -11.33 3.65 -5.35
CA ILE A 149 -12.04 2.96 -4.27
C ILE A 149 -11.63 3.49 -2.88
N ALA A 150 -10.49 4.18 -2.78
CA ALA A 150 -10.09 4.92 -1.58
C ALA A 150 -11.17 5.94 -1.15
N ASP A 151 -11.95 6.48 -2.09
CA ASP A 151 -13.02 7.45 -1.83
C ASP A 151 -14.18 6.85 -1.03
N ILE A 152 -14.39 5.54 -1.12
CA ILE A 152 -15.39 4.79 -0.35
C ILE A 152 -14.75 3.93 0.76
N THR A 153 -13.48 4.16 1.07
CA THR A 153 -12.75 3.43 2.10
C THR A 153 -12.63 4.28 3.36
N SER A 154 -12.94 3.69 4.51
CA SER A 154 -12.84 4.37 5.80
C SER A 154 -11.38 4.66 6.18
N GLY A 155 -11.20 5.60 7.11
CA GLY A 155 -9.93 5.73 7.83
C GLY A 155 -9.66 4.53 8.73
N LEU A 156 -8.43 4.44 9.26
CA LEU A 156 -8.13 3.50 10.33
C LEU A 156 -8.98 3.82 11.58
N MET A 157 -9.28 2.79 12.37
CA MET A 157 -10.16 2.91 13.55
C MET A 157 -11.54 3.48 13.19
N PRO A 158 -12.32 2.85 12.29
CA PRO A 158 -13.59 3.40 11.82
C PRO A 158 -14.62 3.65 12.94
N PHE A 159 -14.50 2.96 14.08
CA PHE A 159 -15.42 3.09 15.23
C PHE A 159 -14.74 3.60 16.52
N GLY A 160 -13.50 4.10 16.44
CA GLY A 160 -12.77 4.64 17.61
C GLY A 160 -12.15 3.61 18.55
N LEU A 161 -12.35 2.32 18.29
CA LEU A 161 -11.89 1.24 19.17
C LEU A 161 -10.43 0.83 18.91
N SER A 162 -9.61 0.75 19.96
CA SER A 162 -8.21 0.31 19.88
C SER A 162 -8.09 -1.18 19.52
N THR A 163 -6.93 -1.62 19.02
CA THR A 163 -6.68 -3.04 18.68
C THR A 163 -6.87 -3.99 19.88
N SER A 164 -6.57 -3.55 21.10
CA SER A 164 -6.68 -4.35 22.32
C SER A 164 -8.09 -4.39 22.90
N TYR A 165 -9.00 -3.53 22.45
CA TYR A 165 -10.36 -3.46 22.99
C TYR A 165 -11.12 -4.78 22.76
N ARG A 166 -11.84 -5.24 23.78
CA ARG A 166 -12.68 -6.46 23.75
C ARG A 166 -14.00 -6.19 24.46
N GLY A 167 -15.09 -6.60 23.81
CA GLY A 167 -16.44 -6.49 24.38
C GLY A 167 -16.82 -7.69 25.25
N ARG A 168 -18.12 -7.88 25.43
CA ARG A 168 -18.71 -9.00 26.18
C ARG A 168 -18.75 -10.26 25.31
N LYS A 169 -18.70 -11.44 25.94
CA LYS A 169 -18.74 -12.73 25.23
C LYS A 169 -20.13 -13.13 24.75
N VAL A 170 -21.18 -12.60 25.36
CA VAL A 170 -22.58 -12.95 25.08
C VAL A 170 -23.32 -11.70 24.62
N LYS A 171 -24.09 -11.83 23.54
CA LYS A 171 -24.91 -10.75 22.99
C LYS A 171 -26.07 -10.44 23.94
N SER A 172 -26.33 -9.16 24.18
CA SER A 172 -27.44 -8.71 25.03
C SER A 172 -28.29 -7.66 24.30
N LYS A 173 -29.44 -7.27 24.87
CA LYS A 173 -30.23 -6.15 24.31
C LYS A 173 -29.45 -4.83 24.33
N LYS A 174 -28.58 -4.64 25.35
CA LYS A 174 -27.73 -3.45 25.49
C LYS A 174 -26.48 -3.55 24.61
N ASP A 175 -25.90 -4.74 24.54
CA ASP A 175 -24.69 -5.05 23.78
C ASP A 175 -25.08 -5.72 22.46
N ASN A 176 -25.73 -4.95 21.60
CA ASN A 176 -26.36 -5.43 20.38
C ASN A 176 -25.44 -5.36 19.15
N LEU A 177 -24.31 -4.65 19.22
CA LEU A 177 -23.32 -4.57 18.14
C LEU A 177 -22.36 -5.76 18.19
N THR A 178 -22.14 -6.41 17.06
CA THR A 178 -21.14 -7.48 16.91
C THR A 178 -19.77 -6.84 16.62
N LEU A 179 -18.81 -6.99 17.52
CA LEU A 179 -17.46 -6.45 17.40
C LEU A 179 -16.47 -7.50 16.89
N TYR A 180 -15.88 -7.23 15.72
CA TYR A 180 -14.73 -7.95 15.19
C TYR A 180 -13.41 -7.35 15.72
N ALA A 181 -12.65 -8.17 16.45
CA ALA A 181 -11.30 -7.85 16.90
C ALA A 181 -10.30 -8.91 16.40
N SER A 182 -9.00 -8.64 16.51
CA SER A 182 -7.98 -9.65 16.19
C SER A 182 -8.24 -10.93 16.98
N ASN A 183 -8.60 -11.99 16.26
CA ASN A 183 -8.81 -13.37 16.73
C ASN A 183 -10.07 -13.65 17.54
N CYS A 184 -11.03 -12.71 17.66
CA CYS A 184 -12.30 -13.02 18.31
C CYS A 184 -13.45 -12.11 17.87
N VAL A 185 -14.66 -12.58 18.16
CA VAL A 185 -15.91 -11.84 18.04
C VAL A 185 -16.47 -11.62 19.44
N THR A 186 -16.81 -10.38 19.76
CA THR A 186 -17.40 -9.98 21.05
C THR A 186 -18.58 -9.03 20.79
N TYR A 187 -19.26 -8.58 21.84
CA TYR A 187 -20.46 -7.73 21.72
C TYR A 187 -20.32 -6.45 22.55
N ILE A 188 -20.76 -5.34 21.99
CA ILE A 188 -20.66 -4.01 22.61
C ILE A 188 -21.96 -3.22 22.45
N SER A 189 -22.11 -2.19 23.25
CA SER A 189 -23.17 -1.18 23.12
C SER A 189 -22.76 -0.09 22.14
N GLU A 190 -23.73 0.49 21.45
CA GLU A 190 -23.52 1.68 20.60
C GLU A 190 -22.96 2.88 21.37
N SER A 191 -23.19 2.96 22.68
CA SER A 191 -22.59 3.98 23.55
C SER A 191 -21.07 3.87 23.73
N GLU A 192 -20.45 2.77 23.28
CA GLU A 192 -19.00 2.53 23.42
C GLU A 192 -18.18 2.94 22.19
N ILE A 193 -18.84 3.34 21.10
CA ILE A 193 -18.19 3.93 19.93
C ILE A 193 -18.35 5.45 19.95
N ASP A 194 -17.36 6.17 19.42
CA ASP A 194 -17.35 7.64 19.37
C ASP A 194 -17.48 8.21 17.95
N LYS A 195 -17.50 7.32 16.93
CA LYS A 195 -17.63 7.66 15.51
C LYS A 195 -18.05 6.43 14.68
N GLY A 196 -18.29 6.66 13.38
CA GLY A 196 -18.62 5.60 12.44
C GLY A 196 -20.10 5.18 12.45
N TYR A 197 -20.98 6.03 12.99
CA TYR A 197 -22.42 5.80 13.04
C TYR A 197 -23.02 5.64 11.63
N GLU A 198 -22.46 6.30 10.62
CA GLU A 198 -22.84 6.20 9.21
C GLU A 198 -22.65 4.79 8.62
N TYR A 199 -21.88 3.93 9.29
CA TYR A 199 -21.67 2.55 8.87
C TYR A 199 -22.66 1.59 9.55
N LEU A 200 -23.30 1.94 10.67
CA LEU A 200 -24.00 0.94 11.50
C LEU A 200 -25.11 0.21 10.74
N ASP A 201 -25.90 0.89 9.92
CA ASP A 201 -27.03 0.30 9.20
C ASP A 201 -26.66 -0.29 7.82
N LYS A 202 -25.36 -0.39 7.50
CA LYS A 202 -24.86 -0.79 6.17
C LYS A 202 -24.16 -2.15 6.17
N TYR A 203 -24.10 -2.77 5.00
CA TYR A 203 -23.12 -3.79 4.66
C TYR A 203 -21.80 -3.14 4.25
N LYS A 204 -20.68 -3.73 4.67
CA LYS A 204 -19.32 -3.22 4.40
C LYS A 204 -18.35 -4.38 4.18
N VAL A 205 -17.25 -4.13 3.49
CA VAL A 205 -16.15 -5.10 3.39
C VAL A 205 -15.11 -4.80 4.47
N LEU A 206 -14.91 -5.74 5.37
CA LEU A 206 -13.90 -5.69 6.43
C LEU A 206 -12.54 -6.12 5.86
N VAL A 207 -11.54 -5.25 5.95
CA VAL A 207 -10.17 -5.50 5.48
C VAL A 207 -9.19 -5.34 6.64
N SER A 208 -8.26 -6.29 6.78
CA SER A 208 -7.21 -6.22 7.80
C SER A 208 -6.30 -5.00 7.57
N LYS A 209 -5.91 -4.31 8.64
CA LYS A 209 -4.90 -3.23 8.55
C LYS A 209 -3.48 -3.77 8.32
N THR A 210 -3.27 -5.07 8.41
CA THR A 210 -2.01 -5.73 8.07
C THR A 210 -2.23 -6.58 6.83
N GLY A 211 -1.31 -6.48 5.87
CA GLY A 211 -1.19 -7.36 4.72
C GLY A 211 -0.88 -8.79 5.15
N ALA A 212 -0.75 -9.68 4.17
CA ALA A 212 -0.32 -11.05 4.45
C ALA A 212 1.08 -11.08 5.09
N GLU A 213 1.43 -12.18 5.75
CA GLU A 213 2.80 -12.40 6.23
C GLU A 213 3.78 -12.18 5.07
N HIS A 214 4.82 -11.36 5.32
CA HIS A 214 5.79 -10.91 4.33
C HIS A 214 5.21 -10.10 3.15
N ALA A 215 4.08 -9.41 3.27
CA ALA A 215 3.48 -8.62 2.16
C ALA A 215 4.40 -7.56 1.52
N GLY A 216 5.46 -7.12 2.20
CA GLY A 216 6.48 -6.20 1.68
C GLY A 216 7.73 -6.88 1.12
N GLU A 217 7.76 -8.22 1.07
CA GLU A 217 8.86 -9.03 0.54
C GLU A 217 8.29 -10.06 -0.45
N PRO A 218 8.92 -10.26 -1.61
CA PRO A 218 8.46 -11.31 -2.52
C PRO A 218 8.67 -12.69 -1.89
N SER A 219 7.75 -13.62 -2.15
CA SER A 219 7.95 -15.05 -1.87
C SER A 219 9.12 -15.62 -2.70
N ARG A 220 9.54 -16.87 -2.44
CA ARG A 220 10.62 -17.54 -3.20
C ARG A 220 10.39 -17.58 -4.73
N ASP A 221 9.14 -17.56 -5.15
CA ASP A 221 8.69 -17.50 -6.55
C ASP A 221 8.54 -16.07 -7.09
N GLY A 222 8.98 -15.06 -6.35
CA GLY A 222 8.98 -13.65 -6.80
C GLY A 222 7.64 -12.93 -6.64
N LYS A 223 6.58 -13.61 -6.16
CA LYS A 223 5.21 -13.06 -6.07
C LYS A 223 4.86 -12.56 -4.66
N PHE A 224 4.02 -11.53 -4.61
CA PHE A 224 3.55 -10.92 -3.36
C PHE A 224 2.17 -11.45 -2.93
N ARG A 225 2.00 -11.62 -1.62
CA ARG A 225 0.69 -11.78 -0.97
C ARG A 225 0.29 -10.44 -0.37
N VAL A 226 -0.72 -9.79 -0.95
CA VAL A 226 -1.03 -8.38 -0.64
C VAL A 226 -2.01 -8.27 0.52
N ILE A 227 -3.21 -8.85 0.38
CA ILE A 227 -4.27 -8.86 1.41
C ILE A 227 -4.34 -10.26 2.02
N PRO A 228 -4.52 -10.41 3.35
CA PRO A 228 -4.79 -11.70 3.96
C PRO A 228 -6.20 -12.21 3.62
N SER A 229 -6.39 -13.53 3.66
CA SER A 229 -7.67 -14.20 3.33
C SER A 229 -8.84 -13.86 4.28
N SER A 230 -8.57 -13.17 5.40
CA SER A 230 -9.56 -12.74 6.40
C SER A 230 -10.59 -11.72 5.91
N MET A 231 -10.47 -11.20 4.68
CA MET A 231 -11.39 -10.21 4.12
C MET A 231 -12.79 -10.79 3.92
N LYS A 232 -13.81 -10.09 4.42
CA LYS A 232 -15.21 -10.54 4.33
C LYS A 232 -16.19 -9.39 4.36
N VAL A 233 -17.41 -9.66 3.89
CA VAL A 233 -18.54 -8.76 4.11
C VAL A 233 -19.01 -8.89 5.57
N ILE A 234 -19.27 -7.74 6.19
CA ILE A 234 -19.89 -7.65 7.52
C ILE A 234 -21.26 -6.96 7.41
N GLU A 235 -22.17 -7.36 8.28
CA GLU A 235 -23.59 -7.01 8.24
C GLU A 235 -23.90 -5.66 8.95
N PRO A 236 -25.13 -5.13 8.83
CA PRO A 236 -25.59 -4.07 9.71
C PRO A 236 -25.42 -4.45 11.19
N ASN A 237 -25.07 -3.46 12.03
CA ASN A 237 -24.70 -3.58 13.43
C ASN A 237 -23.45 -4.42 13.71
N GLU A 238 -22.66 -4.75 12.69
CA GLU A 238 -21.32 -5.29 12.86
C GLU A 238 -20.26 -4.19 12.72
N VAL A 239 -19.34 -4.15 13.68
CA VAL A 239 -18.29 -3.14 13.86
C VAL A 239 -16.93 -3.80 14.06
N CYS A 240 -15.85 -3.02 14.06
CA CYS A 240 -14.49 -3.54 14.20
C CYS A 240 -13.55 -2.64 15.02
N THR A 241 -12.50 -3.25 15.57
CA THR A 241 -11.40 -2.51 16.19
C THR A 241 -10.41 -1.95 15.15
N HIS A 242 -9.40 -1.20 15.61
CA HIS A 242 -8.25 -0.77 14.82
C HIS A 242 -7.51 -1.92 14.09
N SER A 243 -7.85 -3.18 14.33
CA SER A 243 -7.30 -4.30 13.55
C SER A 243 -7.77 -4.30 12.08
N TYR A 244 -8.79 -3.51 11.75
CA TYR A 244 -9.41 -3.48 10.44
C TYR A 244 -9.77 -2.06 9.99
N PHE A 245 -10.03 -1.92 8.69
CA PHE A 245 -10.72 -0.79 8.08
C PHE A 245 -11.84 -1.31 7.16
N LEU A 246 -12.68 -0.42 6.66
CA LEU A 246 -13.87 -0.77 5.88
C LEU A 246 -13.74 -0.26 4.45
N VAL A 247 -14.18 -1.06 3.48
CA VAL A 247 -14.34 -0.65 2.08
C VAL A 247 -15.82 -0.73 1.72
N GLY A 248 -16.35 0.39 1.22
CA GLY A 248 -17.77 0.56 0.90
C GLY A 248 -18.66 0.74 2.14
N ALA A 249 -19.90 1.16 1.87
CA ALA A 249 -20.99 1.23 2.83
C ALA A 249 -22.30 1.27 2.03
N THR A 250 -23.05 0.17 2.01
CA THR A 250 -24.24 0.03 1.14
C THR A 250 -25.38 -0.66 1.87
N SER A 251 -26.62 -0.35 1.50
CA SER A 251 -27.81 -1.07 1.97
C SER A 251 -28.03 -2.39 1.19
N ASN A 252 -27.33 -2.61 0.08
CA ASN A 252 -27.48 -3.81 -0.75
C ASN A 252 -26.33 -4.80 -0.49
N LYS A 253 -26.67 -5.97 0.08
CA LYS A 253 -25.70 -7.05 0.36
C LYS A 253 -24.93 -7.50 -0.87
N LYS A 254 -25.58 -7.62 -2.03
CA LYS A 254 -24.93 -8.03 -3.30
C LYS A 254 -23.84 -7.05 -3.71
N VAL A 255 -24.08 -5.75 -3.57
CA VAL A 255 -23.08 -4.70 -3.86
C VAL A 255 -21.86 -4.88 -2.95
N ALA A 256 -22.04 -5.15 -1.66
CA ALA A 256 -20.92 -5.41 -0.75
C ALA A 256 -20.15 -6.70 -1.12
N GLU A 257 -20.85 -7.74 -1.56
CA GLU A 257 -20.25 -8.99 -2.06
C GLU A 257 -19.44 -8.76 -3.35
N HIS A 258 -19.94 -7.95 -4.28
CA HIS A 258 -19.23 -7.56 -5.49
C HIS A 258 -17.96 -6.74 -5.18
N ILE A 259 -18.04 -5.77 -4.26
CA ILE A 259 -16.85 -5.04 -3.76
C ILE A 259 -15.84 -6.03 -3.15
N CYS A 260 -16.31 -7.00 -2.37
CA CYS A 260 -15.44 -8.01 -1.77
C CYS A 260 -14.75 -8.85 -2.85
N LYS A 261 -15.48 -9.34 -3.87
CA LYS A 261 -14.90 -10.05 -5.02
C LYS A 261 -13.87 -9.20 -5.74
N TYR A 262 -14.20 -7.93 -6.02
CA TYR A 262 -13.29 -7.00 -6.69
C TYR A 262 -11.97 -6.85 -5.95
N MET A 263 -12.02 -6.66 -4.63
CA MET A 263 -10.82 -6.56 -3.79
C MET A 263 -9.93 -7.83 -3.80
N LYS A 264 -10.47 -9.00 -4.16
CA LYS A 264 -9.71 -10.26 -4.26
C LYS A 264 -8.97 -10.43 -5.59
N THR A 265 -9.35 -9.70 -6.63
CA THR A 265 -8.74 -9.77 -7.96
C THR A 265 -7.24 -9.48 -7.93
N LYS A 266 -6.49 -10.07 -8.86
CA LYS A 266 -5.07 -9.72 -9.04
C LYS A 266 -4.92 -8.28 -9.52
N PHE A 267 -5.86 -7.80 -10.34
CA PHE A 267 -5.96 -6.41 -10.76
C PHE A 267 -5.89 -5.43 -9.57
N VAL A 268 -6.79 -5.57 -8.58
CA VAL A 268 -6.81 -4.67 -7.42
C VAL A 268 -5.54 -4.82 -6.59
N ARG A 269 -5.15 -6.06 -6.28
CA ARG A 269 -4.01 -6.32 -5.39
C ARG A 269 -2.69 -5.86 -6.02
N PHE A 270 -2.56 -5.91 -7.34
CA PHE A 270 -1.41 -5.34 -8.04
C PHE A 270 -1.37 -3.82 -7.93
N LEU A 271 -2.49 -3.13 -8.18
CA LEU A 271 -2.56 -1.67 -8.04
C LEU A 271 -2.32 -1.23 -6.59
N MET A 272 -2.73 -2.04 -5.62
CA MET A 272 -2.38 -1.82 -4.21
C MET A 272 -0.88 -1.90 -3.96
N LEU A 273 -0.22 -2.92 -4.50
CA LEU A 273 1.23 -3.11 -4.37
C LEU A 273 2.01 -1.87 -4.83
N MET A 274 1.52 -1.15 -5.83
CA MET A 274 2.16 0.08 -6.34
C MET A 274 2.18 1.24 -5.35
N ALA A 275 1.31 1.21 -4.33
CA ALA A 275 1.21 2.20 -3.28
C ALA A 275 1.57 1.64 -1.90
N MET A 276 2.20 0.47 -1.83
CA MET A 276 2.67 -0.15 -0.59
C MET A 276 4.16 0.11 -0.36
N SER A 277 4.54 0.26 0.91
CA SER A 277 5.94 0.36 1.36
C SER A 277 6.32 -0.67 2.42
N GLY A 278 5.37 -1.50 2.85
CA GLY A 278 5.50 -2.51 3.88
C GLY A 278 4.21 -3.29 4.05
N PHE A 279 4.03 -3.93 5.20
CA PHE A 279 2.85 -4.76 5.46
C PHE A 279 1.65 -3.97 6.03
N GLY A 280 1.78 -2.69 6.32
CA GLY A 280 0.66 -1.86 6.79
C GLY A 280 -0.29 -1.52 5.64
N LEU A 281 -1.59 -1.76 5.83
CA LEU A 281 -2.66 -1.42 4.90
C LEU A 281 -3.53 -0.29 5.47
N SER A 282 -3.88 0.64 4.59
CA SER A 282 -4.82 1.74 4.86
C SER A 282 -5.45 2.18 3.54
N LYS A 283 -6.39 3.14 3.56
CA LYS A 283 -6.94 3.69 2.31
C LYS A 283 -5.88 4.22 1.32
N ASN A 284 -4.69 4.61 1.81
CA ASN A 284 -3.61 5.13 0.96
C ASN A 284 -3.05 4.08 0.00
N VAL A 285 -3.17 2.79 0.31
CA VAL A 285 -2.73 1.74 -0.63
C VAL A 285 -3.74 1.54 -1.76
N LEU A 286 -4.92 2.19 -1.72
CA LEU A 286 -5.98 2.01 -2.72
C LEU A 286 -6.01 3.13 -3.76
N LEU A 287 -5.10 4.10 -3.69
CA LEU A 287 -5.13 5.32 -4.51
C LEU A 287 -5.14 5.06 -6.02
N PHE A 288 -4.50 3.98 -6.47
CA PHE A 288 -4.50 3.59 -7.89
C PHE A 288 -5.66 2.66 -8.28
N VAL A 289 -6.42 2.15 -7.32
CA VAL A 289 -7.51 1.20 -7.58
C VAL A 289 -8.76 1.97 -8.01
N PRO A 290 -9.24 1.80 -9.25
CA PRO A 290 -10.38 2.55 -9.77
C PRO A 290 -11.70 2.06 -9.17
N ILE A 291 -12.58 2.98 -8.78
CA ILE A 291 -13.94 2.59 -8.39
C ILE A 291 -14.70 2.00 -9.60
N GLN A 292 -15.45 0.91 -9.38
CA GLN A 292 -16.33 0.30 -10.38
C GLN A 292 -17.80 0.59 -10.05
N LYS A 293 -18.69 0.29 -10.99
CA LYS A 293 -20.08 0.03 -10.67
C LYS A 293 -20.20 -1.40 -10.13
N PHE A 294 -20.96 -1.56 -9.05
CA PHE A 294 -21.10 -2.83 -8.34
C PHE A 294 -22.56 -3.28 -8.25
N ASP A 295 -23.48 -2.51 -8.82
CA ASP A 295 -24.89 -2.83 -8.95
C ASP A 295 -25.17 -3.59 -10.25
N ASP A 296 -26.45 -3.83 -10.53
CA ASP A 296 -26.90 -4.58 -11.70
C ASP A 296 -26.65 -3.81 -13.04
N ASP A 297 -26.33 -2.52 -12.97
CA ASP A 297 -25.98 -1.67 -14.13
C ASP A 297 -24.46 -1.64 -14.42
N SER A 298 -23.72 -2.57 -13.81
CA SER A 298 -22.28 -2.75 -14.00
C SER A 298 -21.93 -3.25 -15.40
N ASP A 299 -20.83 -2.76 -15.95
CA ASP A 299 -20.21 -3.27 -17.19
C ASP A 299 -19.35 -4.52 -16.96
N ILE A 300 -19.04 -4.83 -15.69
CA ILE A 300 -18.39 -6.07 -15.25
C ILE A 300 -19.45 -7.02 -14.70
N ASP A 301 -19.46 -8.26 -15.20
CA ASP A 301 -20.30 -9.34 -14.66
C ASP A 301 -19.69 -9.88 -13.36
N TRP A 302 -20.22 -9.41 -12.23
CA TRP A 302 -19.77 -9.80 -10.90
C TRP A 302 -20.26 -11.19 -10.45
N THR A 303 -21.13 -11.85 -11.24
CA THR A 303 -21.56 -13.22 -10.94
C THR A 303 -20.44 -14.23 -11.19
N LYS A 304 -19.49 -13.88 -12.06
CA LYS A 304 -18.32 -14.68 -12.43
C LYS A 304 -17.37 -14.98 -11.27
N ASN A 305 -16.47 -15.94 -11.51
CA ASN A 305 -15.38 -16.22 -10.59
C ASN A 305 -14.27 -15.14 -10.68
N ILE A 306 -13.34 -15.13 -9.72
CA ILE A 306 -12.34 -14.05 -9.60
C ILE A 306 -11.43 -13.95 -10.84
N SER A 307 -11.01 -15.09 -11.41
CA SER A 307 -10.14 -15.11 -12.58
C SER A 307 -10.84 -14.55 -13.83
N GLU A 308 -12.09 -14.93 -14.05
CA GLU A 308 -12.92 -14.35 -15.13
C GLU A 308 -13.13 -12.84 -14.93
N ILE A 309 -13.28 -12.37 -13.69
CA ILE A 309 -13.39 -10.94 -13.38
C ILE A 309 -12.08 -10.20 -13.69
N ASP A 310 -10.91 -10.80 -13.37
CA ASP A 310 -9.61 -10.26 -13.75
C ASP A 310 -9.51 -10.07 -15.28
N GLU A 311 -9.92 -11.05 -16.08
CA GLU A 311 -9.95 -10.94 -17.55
C GLU A 311 -10.85 -9.81 -18.06
N LEU A 312 -12.05 -9.66 -17.47
CA LEU A 312 -12.97 -8.57 -17.80
C LEU A 312 -12.37 -7.20 -17.46
N LEU A 313 -11.66 -7.08 -16.33
CA LEU A 313 -10.97 -5.86 -15.92
C LEU A 313 -9.80 -5.54 -16.86
N TYR A 314 -8.98 -6.53 -17.23
CA TYR A 314 -7.87 -6.35 -18.18
C TYR A 314 -8.37 -5.83 -19.53
N LYS A 315 -9.46 -6.42 -20.04
CA LYS A 315 -10.13 -5.95 -21.26
C LYS A 315 -10.68 -4.54 -21.08
N LYS A 316 -11.38 -4.26 -19.97
CA LYS A 316 -11.94 -2.95 -19.66
C LYS A 316 -10.88 -1.87 -19.68
N TYR A 317 -9.68 -2.13 -19.18
CA TYR A 317 -8.59 -1.13 -19.12
C TYR A 317 -7.60 -1.19 -20.30
N ASN A 318 -7.89 -1.99 -21.33
CA ASN A 318 -7.06 -2.13 -22.53
C ASN A 318 -5.61 -2.54 -22.21
N PHE A 319 -5.46 -3.50 -21.30
CA PHE A 319 -4.17 -4.08 -20.96
C PHE A 319 -3.71 -5.02 -22.07
N ASP A 320 -2.46 -4.85 -22.47
CA ASP A 320 -1.84 -5.72 -23.46
C ASP A 320 -1.19 -6.94 -22.78
N PRO A 321 -0.74 -7.96 -23.55
CA PRO A 321 -0.15 -9.15 -22.95
C PRO A 321 1.04 -8.89 -22.02
N LYS A 322 1.80 -7.80 -22.22
CA LYS A 322 2.92 -7.45 -21.35
C LYS A 322 2.43 -6.93 -20.00
N ASP A 323 1.39 -6.08 -20.01
CA ASP A 323 0.76 -5.60 -18.77
C ASP A 323 0.19 -6.76 -17.96
N ILE A 324 -0.59 -7.63 -18.62
CA ILE A 324 -1.23 -8.77 -17.97
C ILE A 324 -0.17 -9.70 -17.38
N ASN A 325 0.85 -10.05 -18.16
CA ASN A 325 1.94 -10.90 -17.68
C ASN A 325 2.70 -10.26 -16.51
N PHE A 326 2.84 -8.93 -16.49
CA PHE A 326 3.45 -8.22 -15.36
C PHE A 326 2.59 -8.33 -14.09
N ILE A 327 1.27 -8.14 -14.19
CA ILE A 327 0.34 -8.29 -13.06
C ILE A 327 0.38 -9.73 -12.51
N GLU A 328 0.24 -10.71 -13.40
CA GLU A 328 0.17 -12.14 -13.06
C GLU A 328 1.44 -12.70 -12.42
N ASN A 329 2.60 -12.14 -12.77
CA ASN A 329 3.90 -12.54 -12.22
C ASN A 329 4.32 -11.80 -10.95
N ASN A 330 3.59 -10.75 -10.55
CA ASN A 330 3.88 -10.02 -9.31
C ASN A 330 2.92 -10.35 -8.16
N VAL A 331 1.71 -10.83 -8.46
CA VAL A 331 0.67 -11.07 -7.44
C VAL A 331 0.25 -12.52 -7.41
N LYS A 332 0.22 -13.13 -6.22
CA LYS A 332 -0.29 -14.51 -6.07
C LYS A 332 -1.80 -14.57 -6.26
N GLU A 333 -2.31 -15.71 -6.70
CA GLU A 333 -3.74 -15.96 -6.63
C GLU A 333 -4.22 -16.00 -5.17
N MET A 334 -5.46 -15.58 -4.94
CA MET A 334 -6.11 -15.74 -3.65
C MET A 334 -6.96 -17.01 -3.72
N GLU A 335 -6.72 -17.92 -2.78
CA GLU A 335 -7.60 -19.08 -2.55
C GLU A 335 -8.96 -18.67 -1.97
#